data_AF-A0A4U0RSG8-F1
#
_entry.id   AF-A0A4U0RSG8-F1
#
_cell.length_a   1.000
_cell.length_b   1.000
_cell.length_c   1.000
_cell.angle_alpha   90.00
_cell.angle_beta   90.00
_cell.angle_gamma   90.00
#
_symmetry.space_group_name_H-M   'P 1'
#
loop_
_entity.id
_entity.type
_entity.pdbx_description
1 polymer ?
#
loop_
_entity_poly.entity_id
_entity_poly.type
_entity_poly.pdbx_seq_one_letter_code
_entity_poly.pdbx_strand_id
1 'polypeptide(L)'
;MGFPWSATINGVIAALTAAAAGGSWKAAHRSSATADAVARIERERWHADLMPQFDITLTETGSGDARLNVHLCGPDHLRHLDAVTITVDDDDNDHTVRQPRVGLTQADVDAQVWGPYRFLLGSDGADQQGRAVAPVPLTVGRGRPFFMERTEPGRWMAMNMAAWQRQNAAKPVRLILTCRRGDEEWVVARRIDNPPWTTQA
;
A
#
# COMPACT_ATOMS: atom_id res chain seq x y z
N MET A 1 71.09 22.78 -41.63
CA MET A 1 70.41 21.50 -41.38
C MET A 1 69.70 21.60 -40.03
N GLY A 2 68.40 21.90 -40.01
CA GLY A 2 67.61 21.95 -38.79
C GLY A 2 67.01 20.56 -38.52
N PHE A 3 67.36 19.96 -37.39
CA PHE A 3 66.84 18.64 -37.01
C PHE A 3 65.34 18.72 -36.65
N PRO A 4 64.52 17.75 -37.08
CA PRO A 4 63.07 17.76 -36.91
C PRO A 4 62.67 17.27 -35.51
N TRP A 5 63.02 18.01 -34.46
CA TRP A 5 62.65 17.64 -33.08
C TRP A 5 61.19 17.98 -32.72
N SER A 6 60.54 18.86 -33.46
CA SER A 6 59.17 19.31 -33.17
C SER A 6 58.08 18.30 -33.56
N ALA A 7 58.32 17.44 -34.55
CA ALA A 7 57.33 16.45 -35.00
C ALA A 7 57.23 15.25 -34.05
N THR A 8 58.33 14.84 -33.44
CA THR A 8 58.39 13.68 -32.53
C THR A 8 57.85 14.00 -31.13
N ILE A 9 58.08 15.22 -30.62
CA ILE A 9 57.60 15.64 -29.30
C ILE A 9 56.06 15.78 -29.30
N ASN A 10 55.48 16.33 -30.36
CA ASN A 10 54.02 16.49 -30.47
C ASN A 10 53.29 15.13 -30.57
N GLY A 11 53.87 14.15 -31.26
CA GLY A 11 53.27 12.81 -31.38
C GLY A 11 53.19 12.04 -30.05
N VAL A 12 54.24 12.14 -29.21
CA VAL A 12 54.28 11.49 -27.89
C VAL A 12 53.30 12.16 -26.92
N ILE A 13 53.20 13.50 -26.92
CA ILE A 13 52.24 14.23 -26.10
C ILE A 13 50.79 13.93 -26.53
N ALA A 14 50.52 13.82 -27.84
CA ALA A 14 49.20 13.49 -28.37
C ALA A 14 48.75 12.05 -28.02
N ALA A 15 49.66 11.08 -28.07
CA ALA A 15 49.36 9.70 -27.70
C ALA A 15 49.07 9.56 -26.18
N LEU A 16 49.85 10.25 -25.34
CA LEU A 16 49.64 10.27 -23.89
C LEU A 16 48.32 10.93 -23.51
N THR A 17 47.94 12.01 -24.18
CA THR A 17 46.65 12.70 -23.94
C THR A 17 45.46 11.89 -24.43
N ALA A 18 45.56 11.19 -25.58
CA ALA A 18 44.51 10.28 -26.04
C ALA A 18 44.31 9.08 -25.09
N ALA A 19 45.40 8.48 -24.60
CA ALA A 19 45.33 7.40 -23.61
C ALA A 19 44.75 7.88 -22.27
N ALA A 20 45.17 9.06 -21.79
CA ALA A 20 44.63 9.69 -20.59
C ALA A 20 43.15 10.05 -20.74
N ALA A 21 42.73 10.56 -21.90
CA ALA A 21 41.33 10.86 -22.21
C ALA A 21 40.47 9.59 -22.27
N GLY A 22 40.95 8.52 -22.92
CA GLY A 22 40.25 7.23 -22.95
C GLY A 22 40.14 6.57 -21.58
N GLY A 23 41.20 6.64 -20.77
CA GLY A 23 41.20 6.21 -19.38
C GLY A 23 40.22 7.02 -18.53
N SER A 24 40.19 8.34 -18.70
CA SER A 24 39.28 9.26 -18.00
C SER A 24 37.82 9.02 -18.40
N TRP A 25 37.54 8.76 -19.67
CA TRP A 25 36.19 8.45 -20.15
C TRP A 25 35.66 7.13 -19.57
N LYS A 26 36.49 6.08 -19.55
CA LYS A 26 36.13 4.78 -18.97
C LYS A 26 35.97 4.87 -17.44
N ALA A 27 36.82 5.63 -16.76
CA ALA A 27 36.70 5.90 -15.34
C ALA A 27 35.43 6.72 -15.03
N ALA A 28 35.13 7.76 -15.83
CA ALA A 28 33.92 8.56 -15.70
C ALA A 28 32.64 7.73 -15.92
N HIS A 29 32.63 6.82 -16.90
CA HIS A 29 31.50 5.92 -17.13
C HIS A 29 31.30 4.94 -15.98
N ARG A 30 32.38 4.35 -15.45
CA ARG A 30 32.30 3.48 -14.27
C ARG A 30 31.86 4.25 -13.02
N SER A 31 32.33 5.47 -12.85
CA SER A 31 31.93 6.37 -11.76
C SER A 31 30.45 6.73 -11.86
N SER A 32 29.96 7.08 -13.05
CA SER A 32 28.53 7.35 -13.30
C SER A 32 27.67 6.13 -12.98
N ALA A 33 28.04 4.94 -13.47
CA ALA A 33 27.30 3.71 -13.18
C ALA A 33 27.29 3.35 -11.68
N THR A 34 28.38 3.68 -10.97
CA THR A 34 28.47 3.49 -9.51
C THR A 34 27.60 4.51 -8.78
N ALA A 35 27.64 5.78 -9.20
CA ALA A 35 26.83 6.84 -8.65
C ALA A 35 25.33 6.55 -8.83
N ASP A 36 24.92 6.04 -9.99
CA ASP A 36 23.53 5.63 -10.25
C ASP A 36 23.10 4.46 -9.35
N ALA A 37 23.98 3.47 -9.16
CA ALA A 37 23.69 2.34 -8.28
C ALA A 37 23.56 2.78 -6.81
N VAL A 38 24.46 3.66 -6.34
CA VAL A 38 24.40 4.24 -4.99
C VAL A 38 23.16 5.10 -4.84
N ALA A 39 22.84 5.96 -5.81
CA ALA A 39 21.64 6.79 -5.79
C ALA A 39 20.36 5.95 -5.72
N ARG A 40 20.31 4.81 -6.41
CA ARG A 40 19.20 3.86 -6.33
C ARG A 40 19.10 3.24 -4.93
N ILE A 41 20.21 2.75 -4.36
CA ILE A 41 20.23 2.15 -3.02
C ILE A 41 19.79 3.17 -1.97
N GLU A 42 20.29 4.40 -2.05
CA GLU A 42 19.86 5.47 -1.16
C GLU A 42 18.37 5.72 -1.31
N ARG A 43 17.83 5.80 -2.53
CA ARG A 43 16.38 5.97 -2.73
C ARG A 43 15.57 4.84 -2.10
N GLU A 44 15.97 3.59 -2.30
CA GLU A 44 15.30 2.42 -1.70
C GLU A 44 15.36 2.47 -0.16
N ARG A 45 16.51 2.87 0.39
CA ARG A 45 16.68 3.05 1.84
C ARG A 45 15.78 4.16 2.38
N TRP A 46 15.75 5.31 1.72
CA TRP A 46 14.88 6.43 2.08
C TRP A 46 13.41 6.05 2.01
N HIS A 47 13.01 5.29 0.98
CA HIS A 47 11.66 4.76 0.85
C HIS A 47 11.28 3.83 2.01
N ALA A 48 12.18 2.92 2.39
CA ALA A 48 11.97 2.02 3.52
C ALA A 48 11.95 2.77 4.87
N ASP A 49 12.84 3.74 5.05
CA ASP A 49 12.92 4.56 6.26
C ASP A 49 11.65 5.40 6.44
N LEU A 50 10.94 5.74 5.36
CA LEU A 50 9.68 6.49 5.36
C LEU A 50 8.42 5.60 5.47
N MET A 51 8.57 4.29 5.66
CA MET A 51 7.46 3.34 5.72
C MET A 51 6.41 3.78 6.77
N PRO A 52 5.14 4.04 6.37
CA PRO A 52 4.10 4.48 7.27
C PRO A 52 3.79 3.50 8.40
N GLN A 53 3.65 4.02 9.62
CA GLN A 53 3.30 3.27 10.82
C GLN A 53 1.94 3.71 11.31
N PHE A 54 1.02 2.76 11.43
CA PHE A 54 -0.34 3.01 11.86
C PHE A 54 -0.66 2.30 13.16
N ASP A 55 -1.36 3.01 14.05
CA ASP A 55 -2.17 2.41 15.12
C ASP A 55 -3.63 2.42 14.66
N ILE A 56 -4.27 1.24 14.73
CA ILE A 56 -5.61 1.02 14.20
C ILE A 56 -6.43 0.27 15.24
N THR A 57 -7.56 0.86 15.61
CA THR A 57 -8.50 0.27 16.56
C THR A 57 -9.90 0.25 15.99
N LEU A 58 -10.62 -0.84 16.23
CA LEU A 58 -12.03 -0.97 15.87
C LEU A 58 -12.85 -1.09 17.16
N THR A 59 -13.88 -0.28 17.31
CA THR A 59 -14.76 -0.28 18.48
C THR A 59 -16.20 -0.37 18.03
N GLU A 60 -16.93 -1.40 18.47
CA GLU A 60 -18.36 -1.55 18.20
C GLU A 60 -19.15 -0.43 18.91
N THR A 61 -20.02 0.26 18.18
CA THR A 61 -20.82 1.38 18.67
C THR A 61 -22.28 0.99 18.95
N GLY A 62 -22.66 -0.24 18.62
CA GLY A 62 -24.00 -0.81 18.84
C GLY A 62 -24.67 -1.22 17.53
N SER A 63 -25.65 -2.14 17.61
CA SER A 63 -26.45 -2.59 16.47
C SER A 63 -25.67 -3.14 15.25
N GLY A 64 -24.42 -3.57 15.45
CA GLY A 64 -23.53 -4.00 14.35
C GLY A 64 -22.72 -2.87 13.71
N ASP A 65 -22.91 -1.62 14.13
CA ASP A 65 -22.06 -0.50 13.73
C ASP A 65 -20.77 -0.48 14.54
N ALA A 66 -19.70 0.00 13.92
CA ALA A 66 -18.41 0.19 14.56
C ALA A 66 -17.69 1.44 14.06
N ARG A 67 -16.79 1.95 14.90
CA ARG A 67 -15.87 3.03 14.55
C ARG A 67 -14.46 2.47 14.44
N LEU A 68 -13.86 2.65 13.26
CA LEU A 68 -12.47 2.38 12.98
C LEU A 68 -11.66 3.66 13.18
N ASN A 69 -10.79 3.72 14.18
CA ASN A 69 -9.85 4.83 14.34
C ASN A 69 -8.52 4.44 13.71
N VAL A 70 -8.05 5.27 12.77
CA VAL A 70 -6.78 5.06 12.07
C VAL A 70 -5.88 6.23 12.39
N HIS A 71 -4.77 5.97 13.06
CA HIS A 71 -3.81 6.97 13.50
C HIS A 71 -2.47 6.75 12.80
N LEU A 72 -1.93 7.78 12.15
CA LEU A 72 -0.60 7.73 11.56
C LEU A 72 0.41 8.07 12.65
N CYS A 73 1.03 7.06 13.25
CA CYS A 73 1.94 7.21 14.38
C CYS A 73 3.34 7.65 13.97
N GLY A 74 3.75 7.38 12.74
CA GLY A 74 5.10 7.71 12.30
C GLY A 74 5.50 7.09 10.97
N PRO A 75 6.80 7.09 10.67
CA PRO A 75 7.85 7.71 11.48
C PRO A 75 7.81 9.24 11.42
N ASP A 76 8.39 9.96 12.38
CA ASP A 76 8.28 11.43 12.47
C ASP A 76 8.77 12.17 11.21
N HIS A 77 9.80 11.66 10.55
CA HIS A 77 10.33 12.23 9.30
C HIS A 77 9.43 11.98 8.08
N LEU A 78 8.43 11.09 8.18
CA LEU A 78 7.36 10.98 7.19
C LEU A 78 6.51 12.24 7.15
N ARG A 79 6.25 12.87 8.31
CA ARG A 79 5.43 14.09 8.52
C ARG A 79 3.96 13.95 8.11
N HIS A 80 3.67 13.53 6.89
CA HIS A 80 2.31 13.38 6.36
C HIS A 80 2.27 12.41 5.18
N LEU A 81 1.05 12.00 4.84
CA LEU A 81 0.67 11.31 3.63
C LEU A 81 -0.33 12.19 2.88
N ASP A 82 -0.15 12.33 1.57
CA ASP A 82 -1.05 13.09 0.70
C ASP A 82 -2.39 12.37 0.56
N ALA A 83 -2.33 11.05 0.51
CA ALA A 83 -3.48 10.19 0.36
C ALA A 83 -3.26 8.85 1.06
N VAL A 84 -4.27 8.42 1.80
CA VAL A 84 -4.40 7.09 2.38
C VAL A 84 -5.75 6.55 1.95
N THR A 85 -5.71 5.45 1.20
CA THR A 85 -6.90 4.68 0.80
C THR A 85 -6.94 3.44 1.68
N ILE A 86 -8.05 3.21 2.35
CA ILE A 86 -8.23 2.06 3.24
C ILE A 86 -9.22 1.12 2.58
N THR A 87 -8.80 -0.13 2.41
CA THR A 87 -9.59 -1.19 1.77
C THR A 87 -9.76 -2.35 2.74
N VAL A 88 -10.96 -2.89 2.84
CA VAL A 88 -11.21 -4.15 3.53
C VAL A 88 -10.83 -5.30 2.59
N ASP A 89 -9.89 -6.11 3.06
CA ASP A 89 -9.43 -7.30 2.36
C ASP A 89 -10.30 -8.52 2.71
N ASP A 90 -10.32 -9.50 1.81
CA ASP A 90 -11.09 -10.71 1.96
C ASP A 90 -10.36 -11.78 2.81
N ASP A 91 -11.05 -12.88 3.07
CA ASP A 91 -10.42 -14.03 3.73
C ASP A 91 -9.51 -14.82 2.78
N ASP A 92 -8.78 -15.82 3.29
CA ASP A 92 -7.78 -16.57 2.49
C ASP A 92 -8.42 -17.59 1.52
N ASN A 93 -9.76 -17.62 1.41
CA ASN A 93 -10.45 -18.64 0.62
C ASN A 93 -10.48 -18.28 -0.87
N ASP A 94 -10.36 -19.29 -1.73
CA ASP A 94 -10.61 -19.16 -3.17
C ASP A 94 -12.12 -19.12 -3.44
N HIS A 95 -12.63 -17.93 -3.80
CA HIS A 95 -14.03 -17.68 -4.12
C HIS A 95 -14.34 -17.81 -5.62
N THR A 96 -13.53 -18.53 -6.38
CA THR A 96 -13.82 -18.80 -7.80
C THR A 96 -15.09 -19.62 -7.96
N VAL A 97 -16.05 -19.13 -8.76
CA VAL A 97 -17.30 -19.81 -9.10
C VAL A 97 -17.01 -20.97 -10.03
N ARG A 98 -16.89 -22.17 -9.47
CA ARG A 98 -16.62 -23.41 -10.23
C ARG A 98 -17.88 -24.01 -10.87
N GLN A 99 -19.05 -23.72 -10.31
CA GLN A 99 -20.34 -24.18 -10.83
C GLN A 99 -21.31 -22.99 -10.89
N PRO A 100 -21.49 -22.38 -12.07
CA PRO A 100 -22.41 -21.27 -12.23
C PRO A 100 -23.82 -21.71 -11.86
N ARG A 101 -24.42 -21.07 -10.85
CA ARG A 101 -25.85 -21.19 -10.56
C ARG A 101 -26.59 -20.10 -11.32
N VAL A 102 -27.83 -20.36 -11.72
CA VAL A 102 -28.68 -19.35 -12.36
C VAL A 102 -28.76 -18.14 -11.43
N GLY A 103 -28.33 -16.97 -11.91
CA GLY A 103 -28.36 -15.70 -11.16
C GLY A 103 -27.18 -15.43 -10.23
N LEU A 104 -26.11 -16.24 -10.26
CA LEU A 104 -24.84 -15.95 -9.57
C LEU A 104 -23.70 -15.83 -10.57
N THR A 105 -23.10 -14.65 -10.67
CA THR A 105 -21.92 -14.39 -11.49
C THR A 105 -20.65 -14.32 -10.62
N GLN A 106 -19.47 -14.44 -11.25
CA GLN A 106 -18.21 -14.19 -10.54
C GLN A 106 -18.15 -12.75 -10.00
N ALA A 107 -18.69 -11.78 -10.74
CA ALA A 107 -18.72 -10.38 -10.32
C ALA A 107 -19.56 -10.16 -9.05
N ASP A 108 -20.67 -10.90 -8.86
CA ASP A 108 -21.43 -10.88 -7.61
C ASP A 108 -20.57 -11.38 -6.43
N VAL A 109 -19.79 -12.44 -6.65
CA VAL A 109 -18.91 -13.04 -5.64
C VAL A 109 -17.73 -12.15 -5.29
N ASP A 110 -17.10 -11.50 -6.28
CA ASP A 110 -15.98 -10.57 -6.07
C ASP A 110 -16.43 -9.27 -5.37
N ALA A 111 -17.68 -8.86 -5.61
CA ALA A 111 -18.27 -7.69 -4.96
C ALA A 111 -18.62 -7.94 -3.48
N GLN A 112 -18.73 -9.20 -3.04
CA GLN A 112 -18.98 -9.53 -1.64
C GLN A 112 -17.73 -9.29 -0.80
N VAL A 113 -17.86 -8.54 0.30
CA VAL A 113 -16.82 -8.47 1.33
C VAL A 113 -16.90 -9.73 2.19
N TRP A 114 -15.84 -10.53 2.19
CA TRP A 114 -15.79 -11.83 2.88
C TRP A 114 -15.28 -11.73 4.33
N GLY A 115 -14.90 -10.53 4.77
CA GLY A 115 -14.54 -10.20 6.15
C GLY A 115 -15.75 -9.91 7.05
N PRO A 116 -15.54 -9.71 8.36
CA PRO A 116 -16.61 -9.45 9.33
C PRO A 116 -17.23 -8.04 9.27
N TYR A 117 -16.54 -7.06 8.68
CA TYR A 117 -16.96 -5.66 8.60
C TYR A 117 -16.73 -5.09 7.20
N ARG A 118 -17.55 -4.12 6.80
CA ARG A 118 -17.36 -3.25 5.64
C ARG A 118 -17.53 -1.79 6.06
N PHE A 119 -17.06 -0.84 5.27
CA PHE A 119 -17.34 0.58 5.47
C PHE A 119 -18.82 0.88 5.29
N LEU A 120 -19.34 1.78 6.13
CA LEU A 120 -20.71 2.24 6.05
C LEU A 120 -20.92 3.06 4.78
N LEU A 121 -21.90 2.65 3.97
CA LEU A 121 -22.22 3.32 2.71
C LEU A 121 -22.58 4.79 2.93
N GLY A 122 -22.09 5.67 2.05
CA GLY A 122 -22.33 7.12 2.14
C GLY A 122 -21.50 7.85 3.21
N SER A 123 -20.68 7.14 4.00
CA SER A 123 -19.72 7.73 4.92
C SER A 123 -18.31 7.74 4.30
N ASP A 124 -17.54 8.80 4.54
CA ASP A 124 -16.13 8.92 4.13
C ASP A 124 -15.82 8.59 2.65
N GLY A 125 -16.82 8.76 1.77
CA GLY A 125 -16.71 8.41 0.36
C GLY A 125 -16.55 6.91 0.10
N ALA A 126 -17.10 6.06 0.97
CA ALA A 126 -17.14 4.62 0.79
C ALA A 126 -17.74 4.24 -0.57
N ASP A 127 -17.13 3.24 -1.23
CA ASP A 127 -17.65 2.69 -2.47
C ASP A 127 -19.01 2.00 -2.29
N GLN A 128 -19.62 1.57 -3.39
CA GLN A 128 -20.96 0.96 -3.37
C GLN A 128 -21.01 -0.38 -2.62
N GLN A 129 -19.86 -1.02 -2.42
CA GLN A 129 -19.73 -2.30 -1.73
C GLN A 129 -19.32 -2.12 -0.25
N GLY A 130 -18.97 -0.90 0.16
CA GLY A 130 -18.35 -0.62 1.45
C GLY A 130 -16.93 -1.22 1.55
N ARG A 131 -16.26 -1.52 0.44
CA ARG A 131 -14.96 -2.19 0.46
C ARG A 131 -13.83 -1.19 0.72
N ALA A 132 -13.85 -0.04 0.06
CA ALA A 132 -12.86 1.01 0.24
C ALA A 132 -13.50 2.37 0.54
N VAL A 133 -12.75 3.24 1.21
CA VAL A 133 -13.08 4.66 1.40
C VAL A 133 -12.33 5.54 0.40
N ALA A 134 -12.83 6.76 0.19
CA ALA A 134 -12.13 7.74 -0.63
C ALA A 134 -10.75 8.06 -0.04
N PRO A 135 -9.75 8.41 -0.87
CA PRO A 135 -8.42 8.75 -0.37
C PRO A 135 -8.47 9.97 0.55
N VAL A 136 -7.81 9.89 1.71
CA VAL A 136 -7.74 10.99 2.69
C VAL A 136 -6.31 11.35 3.06
N PRO A 137 -5.98 12.64 3.26
CA PRO A 137 -4.68 13.01 3.79
C PRO A 137 -4.60 12.68 5.28
N LEU A 138 -3.41 12.30 5.75
CA LEU A 138 -3.13 12.09 7.17
C LEU A 138 -1.78 12.71 7.56
N THR A 139 -1.73 13.29 8.76
CA THR A 139 -0.50 13.87 9.33
C THR A 139 -0.02 12.98 10.45
N VAL A 140 1.30 12.80 10.58
CA VAL A 140 1.89 12.05 11.69
C VAL A 140 1.46 12.66 13.03
N GLY A 141 1.10 11.81 13.98
CA GLY A 141 0.53 12.19 15.28
C GLY A 141 -0.96 12.55 15.23
N ARG A 142 -1.63 12.35 14.09
CA ARG A 142 -3.08 12.52 13.96
C ARG A 142 -3.74 11.24 13.46
N GLY A 143 -5.01 11.11 13.83
CA GLY A 143 -5.86 10.05 13.34
C GLY A 143 -7.21 10.57 12.87
N ARG A 144 -7.94 9.68 12.20
CA ARG A 144 -9.27 9.93 11.68
C ARG A 144 -10.18 8.73 11.99
N PRO A 145 -11.42 8.96 12.43
CA PRO A 145 -12.41 7.90 12.53
C PRO A 145 -13.05 7.61 11.16
N PHE A 146 -13.38 6.35 10.94
CA PHE A 146 -14.22 5.85 9.85
C PHE A 146 -15.36 5.02 10.44
N PHE A 147 -16.48 5.00 9.73
CA PHE A 147 -17.64 4.22 10.15
C PHE A 147 -17.69 2.91 9.37
N MET A 148 -17.90 1.81 10.09
CA MET A 148 -18.02 0.48 9.56
C MET A 148 -19.30 -0.16 10.07
N GLU A 149 -19.81 -1.12 9.34
CA GLU A 149 -20.94 -1.96 9.73
C GLU A 149 -20.58 -3.44 9.52
N ARG A 150 -21.25 -4.32 10.26
CA ARG A 150 -21.11 -5.76 10.04
C ARG A 150 -21.45 -6.11 8.60
N THR A 151 -20.64 -6.96 7.98
CA THR A 151 -20.98 -7.51 6.67
C THR A 151 -22.21 -8.39 6.77
N GLU A 152 -23.04 -8.34 5.73
CA GLU A 152 -24.16 -9.24 5.57
C GLU A 152 -23.78 -10.40 4.65
N PRO A 153 -24.38 -11.60 4.82
CA PRO A 153 -24.21 -12.67 3.86
C PRO A 153 -24.73 -12.24 2.49
N GLY A 154 -24.05 -12.66 1.42
CA GLY A 154 -24.51 -12.40 0.07
C GLY A 154 -25.90 -13.01 -0.17
N ARG A 155 -26.75 -12.32 -0.93
CA ARG A 155 -28.15 -12.73 -1.21
C ARG A 155 -28.33 -14.15 -1.76
N TRP A 156 -27.29 -14.73 -2.36
CA TRP A 156 -27.25 -16.09 -2.90
C TRP A 156 -26.86 -17.16 -1.88
N MET A 157 -26.43 -16.75 -0.69
CA MET A 157 -26.06 -17.66 0.39
C MET A 157 -27.31 -18.09 1.15
N ALA A 158 -27.46 -19.38 1.39
CA ALA A 158 -28.52 -19.93 2.24
C ALA A 158 -28.17 -19.75 3.73
N MET A 159 -27.85 -18.51 4.13
CA MET A 159 -27.37 -18.16 5.47
C MET A 159 -28.01 -16.86 5.93
N ASN A 160 -28.44 -16.81 7.19
CA ASN A 160 -28.94 -15.59 7.81
C ASN A 160 -27.81 -14.80 8.50
N MET A 161 -28.10 -13.57 8.91
CA MET A 161 -27.13 -12.68 9.55
C MET A 161 -26.46 -13.33 10.79
N ALA A 162 -27.23 -14.00 11.64
CA ALA A 162 -26.71 -14.62 12.86
C ALA A 162 -25.70 -15.74 12.58
N ALA A 163 -25.96 -16.58 11.58
CA ALA A 163 -25.05 -17.63 11.17
C ALA A 163 -23.78 -17.06 10.53
N TRP A 164 -23.91 -16.00 9.71
CA TRP A 164 -22.77 -15.30 9.10
C TRP A 164 -21.86 -14.67 10.14
N GLN A 165 -22.43 -13.97 11.12
CA GLN A 165 -21.66 -13.36 12.20
C GLN A 165 -20.96 -14.41 13.07
N ARG A 166 -21.63 -15.54 13.35
CA ARG A 166 -20.99 -16.64 14.10
C ARG A 166 -19.81 -17.25 13.36
N GLN A 167 -19.90 -17.39 12.03
CA GLN A 167 -18.80 -17.90 11.21
C GLN A 167 -17.59 -16.95 11.20
N ASN A 168 -17.85 -15.64 11.26
CA ASN A 168 -16.81 -14.62 11.21
C ASN A 168 -16.35 -14.13 12.60
N ALA A 169 -16.99 -14.56 13.70
CA ALA A 169 -16.73 -14.07 15.05
C ALA A 169 -15.26 -14.18 15.50
N ALA A 170 -14.56 -15.25 15.10
CA ALA A 170 -13.16 -15.47 15.44
C ALA A 170 -12.17 -14.98 14.36
N LYS A 171 -12.68 -14.45 13.23
CA LYS A 171 -11.84 -13.97 12.14
C LYS A 171 -11.47 -12.50 12.37
N PRO A 172 -10.22 -12.09 12.11
CA PRO A 172 -9.82 -10.69 12.20
C PRO A 172 -10.45 -9.86 11.08
N VAL A 173 -10.56 -8.55 11.30
CA VAL A 173 -10.78 -7.60 10.21
C VAL A 173 -9.45 -7.36 9.52
N ARG A 174 -9.42 -7.49 8.19
CA ARG A 174 -8.22 -7.32 7.38
C ARG A 174 -8.32 -6.01 6.61
N LEU A 175 -7.28 -5.20 6.71
CA LEU A 175 -7.19 -3.89 6.08
C LEU A 175 -5.93 -3.79 5.23
N ILE A 176 -6.07 -3.19 4.06
CA ILE A 176 -4.97 -2.78 3.20
C ILE A 176 -5.01 -1.26 3.11
N LEU A 177 -3.93 -0.61 3.55
CA LEU A 177 -3.75 0.83 3.47
C LEU A 177 -2.78 1.13 2.33
N THR A 178 -3.27 1.75 1.27
CA THR A 178 -2.45 2.26 0.16
C THR A 178 -2.15 3.72 0.45
N CYS A 179 -0.87 4.03 0.67
CA CYS A 179 -0.39 5.30 1.18
C CYS A 179 0.47 5.99 0.11
N ARG A 180 0.21 7.26 -0.18
CA ARG A 180 0.98 8.02 -1.17
C ARG A 180 1.52 9.32 -0.60
N ARG A 181 2.75 9.65 -0.96
CA ARG A 181 3.40 10.94 -0.68
C ARG A 181 4.29 11.34 -1.85
N GLY A 182 3.92 12.39 -2.58
CA GLY A 182 4.54 12.73 -3.86
C GLY A 182 4.46 11.55 -4.82
N ASP A 183 5.63 11.09 -5.28
CA ASP A 183 5.81 9.95 -6.19
C ASP A 183 6.04 8.61 -5.45
N GLU A 184 6.10 8.64 -4.11
CA GLU A 184 6.32 7.45 -3.30
C GLU A 184 4.98 6.81 -2.90
N GLU A 185 4.91 5.47 -2.97
CA GLU A 185 3.73 4.70 -2.60
C GLU A 185 4.09 3.50 -1.71
N TRP A 186 3.34 3.30 -0.62
CA TRP A 186 3.49 2.17 0.29
C TRP A 186 2.16 1.43 0.45
N VAL A 187 2.23 0.10 0.54
CA VAL A 187 1.09 -0.76 0.86
C VAL A 187 1.30 -1.39 2.22
N VAL A 188 0.38 -1.13 3.14
CA VAL A 188 0.47 -1.60 4.53
C VAL A 188 -0.74 -2.49 4.84
N ALA A 189 -0.50 -3.79 5.02
CA ALA A 189 -1.51 -4.74 5.45
C ALA A 189 -1.60 -4.78 6.99
N ARG A 190 -2.82 -4.79 7.53
CA ARG A 190 -3.09 -4.88 8.97
C ARG A 190 -4.22 -5.88 9.24
N ARG A 191 -4.05 -6.63 10.33
CA ARG A 191 -5.08 -7.48 10.91
C ARG A 191 -5.43 -6.86 12.26
N ILE A 192 -6.70 -6.56 12.47
CA ILE A 192 -7.19 -6.01 13.73
C ILE A 192 -8.23 -6.95 14.31
N ASP A 193 -8.34 -6.93 15.65
CA ASP A 193 -9.28 -7.77 16.37
C ASP A 193 -10.71 -7.45 15.96
N ASN A 194 -11.51 -8.50 15.85
CA ASN A 194 -12.93 -8.40 15.58
C ASN A 194 -13.67 -8.33 16.93
N PRO A 195 -14.32 -7.20 17.26
CA PRO A 195 -15.14 -7.11 18.47
C PRO A 195 -16.19 -8.23 18.52
N PRO A 196 -16.54 -8.75 19.70
CA PRO A 196 -17.54 -9.79 19.82
C PRO A 196 -18.91 -9.27 19.36
N TRP A 197 -19.56 -10.01 18.47
CA TRP A 197 -20.91 -9.68 18.01
C TRP A 197 -21.89 -9.84 19.18
N THR A 198 -22.44 -8.71 19.64
CA THR A 198 -23.41 -8.72 20.75
C THR A 198 -24.80 -8.60 20.15
N THR A 199 -25.51 -9.73 20.03
CA THR A 199 -26.93 -9.71 19.68
C THR A 199 -27.68 -9.06 20.85
N GLN A 200 -28.20 -7.84 20.68
CA GLN A 200 -29.21 -7.35 21.61
C GLN A 200 -30.43 -8.26 21.46
N ALA A 201 -30.78 -8.96 22.55
CA ALA A 201 -31.95 -9.81 22.67
C ALA A 201 -33.25 -9.00 22.62
#